data_AF-A0A851GLG3-F1
#
_entry.id   AF-A0A851GLG3-F1
#
_cell.length_a   1.000
_cell.length_b   1.000
_cell.length_c   1.000
_cell.angle_alpha   90.00
_cell.angle_beta   90.00
_cell.angle_gamma   90.00
#
_symmetry.space_group_name_H-M   'P 1'
#
loop_
_entity.id
_entity.type
_entity.pdbx_description
1 polymer ?
#
loop_
_entity_poly.entity_id
_entity_poly.type
_entity_poly.pdbx_seq_one_letter_code
_entity_poly.pdbx_strand_id
1 'polypeptide(L)'
;MSGDFSSVANSFFTNPADPTVTAINLTVTSPGGNELAFIDDIDSEAEPQQRLWTNVTWGSNVGRIGTTLFDLLNGPNKLTLSTLTIEDMDLDPQTTQFDFHGTNTELVLNNASVKLSNQPVFRVTSQLSLRSEGTGTSSIIKLTGDQNSPTTIDVASGTTLRFFESGSLVDGLADSARANFNQSNSAVVNGTLNIDQSYVIFNTGPSQEMRVNSGGELSLIGSQSVLETGDLRVVGGTVNLGVGGARLATNDFTLTGATVNIGASSTVESSGASVATGTNTITLGDNARYSTDLLGTAGGNITISGTGTVSTQRLAFIQAGDQINVTESAKLEVTSGAGTPQLLERGSIDIGVNALVDIQAGAAVVAASSTIRNDGGLLVSGRLEPTGTITGDGYIRVQPFGQLGVFGGNGTETFTTSNDVFMEGLSTFQTLLRPDLQESQLMITTGNFEISPIGAYLDPVITSSVDTPLADGTKFALIDYMDGDSWGGFFLRDDNSSILEGDLITEGINTFRLSYQDADYSPGTSSIITLTVIPEPSTGILASLGLLGGTLLRRRKSN
;
A
#
# COMPACT_ATOMS: atom_id res chain seq x y z
N MET A 1 -43.37 22.17 19.74
CA MET A 1 -44.73 22.04 19.17
C MET A 1 -44.78 20.77 18.33
N SER A 2 -45.89 20.01 18.34
CA SER A 2 -46.11 18.84 17.46
C SER A 2 -47.30 19.13 16.54
N GLY A 3 -47.09 19.14 15.22
CA GLY A 3 -48.15 19.30 14.22
C GLY A 3 -48.39 18.01 13.45
N ASP A 4 -49.65 17.57 13.35
CA ASP A 4 -50.09 16.47 12.48
C ASP A 4 -50.75 17.07 11.23
N PHE A 5 -50.18 16.81 10.06
CA PHE A 5 -50.58 17.42 8.79
C PHE A 5 -51.30 16.43 7.87
N SER A 6 -52.49 16.01 8.29
CA SER A 6 -53.26 14.94 7.63
C SER A 6 -54.03 15.35 6.36
N SER A 7 -53.93 16.59 5.88
CA SER A 7 -54.75 17.01 4.71
C SER A 7 -54.31 18.23 3.90
N VAL A 8 -53.19 18.89 4.21
CA VAL A 8 -52.80 20.12 3.48
C VAL A 8 -51.65 19.82 2.53
N ALA A 9 -51.92 19.95 1.23
CA ALA A 9 -50.93 19.86 0.15
C ALA A 9 -49.84 20.96 0.19
N ASN A 10 -49.76 21.74 1.28
CA ASN A 10 -48.84 22.83 1.54
C ASN A 10 -48.87 23.12 3.05
N SER A 11 -47.85 22.72 3.79
CA SER A 11 -47.72 23.16 5.19
C SER A 11 -46.90 24.44 5.20
N PHE A 12 -47.46 25.54 5.74
CA PHE A 12 -46.77 26.83 5.87
C PHE A 12 -46.24 26.98 7.29
N PHE A 13 -44.95 27.28 7.41
CA PHE A 13 -44.31 27.56 8.69
C PHE A 13 -43.85 29.00 8.76
N THR A 14 -44.10 29.65 9.89
CA THR A 14 -43.45 30.91 10.28
C THR A 14 -42.49 30.62 11.43
N ASN A 15 -41.39 31.37 11.51
CA ASN A 15 -40.39 31.24 12.57
C ASN A 15 -41.09 31.32 13.96
N PRO A 16 -40.81 30.42 14.93
CA PRO A 16 -41.38 30.55 16.26
C PRO A 16 -40.96 31.90 16.86
N ALA A 17 -41.93 32.81 17.01
CA ALA A 17 -41.73 34.10 17.66
C ALA A 17 -41.34 33.99 19.16
N ASP A 18 -41.32 32.76 19.71
CA ASP A 18 -41.02 32.47 21.11
C ASP A 18 -39.68 31.72 21.25
N PRO A 19 -38.63 32.36 21.82
CA PRO A 19 -37.32 31.77 22.02
C PRO A 19 -37.29 30.60 23.02
N THR A 20 -38.43 30.27 23.65
CA THR A 20 -38.53 29.12 24.58
C THR A 20 -38.87 27.79 23.91
N VAL A 21 -39.23 27.79 22.61
CA VAL A 21 -39.52 26.54 21.87
C VAL A 21 -38.21 25.89 21.45
N THR A 22 -37.79 24.88 22.21
CA THR A 22 -36.51 24.18 22.01
C THR A 22 -36.61 22.88 21.20
N ALA A 23 -37.81 22.47 20.77
CA ALA A 23 -38.02 21.29 19.93
C ALA A 23 -39.28 21.42 19.03
N ILE A 24 -39.11 21.11 17.74
CA ILE A 24 -40.16 21.18 16.72
C ILE A 24 -40.21 19.86 15.97
N ASN A 25 -41.37 19.18 16.01
CA ASN A 25 -41.60 17.94 15.27
C ASN A 25 -42.62 18.18 14.15
N LEU A 26 -42.20 17.95 12.90
CA LEU A 26 -43.04 18.01 11.71
C LEU A 26 -43.17 16.61 11.13
N THR A 27 -44.39 16.13 10.96
CA THR A 27 -44.64 14.79 10.44
C THR A 27 -45.61 14.82 9.26
N VAL A 28 -45.20 14.27 8.13
CA VAL A 28 -46.07 14.06 6.98
C VAL A 28 -46.86 12.76 7.20
N THR A 29 -48.19 12.87 7.19
CA THR A 29 -49.10 11.74 7.49
C THR A 29 -49.93 11.29 6.29
N SER A 30 -49.73 11.88 5.09
CA SER A 30 -50.43 11.50 3.86
C SER A 30 -49.51 11.56 2.63
N PRO A 31 -49.54 10.56 1.73
CA PRO A 31 -48.72 10.52 0.50
C PRO A 31 -49.14 11.54 -0.57
N GLY A 32 -50.16 12.37 -0.32
CA GLY A 32 -50.69 13.36 -1.27
C GLY A 32 -50.07 14.77 -1.19
N GLY A 33 -49.21 15.04 -0.22
CA GLY A 33 -48.52 16.33 -0.06
C GLY A 33 -47.01 16.13 0.03
N ASN A 34 -46.28 16.55 -1.01
CA ASN A 34 -44.82 16.39 -1.14
C ASN A 34 -44.08 17.74 -1.09
N GLU A 35 -44.73 18.76 -0.52
CA GLU A 35 -44.25 20.14 -0.51
C GLU A 35 -44.32 20.70 0.92
N LEU A 36 -43.16 21.11 1.44
CA LEU A 36 -43.04 21.89 2.67
C LEU A 36 -42.67 23.32 2.28
N ALA A 37 -43.58 24.26 2.52
CA ALA A 37 -43.35 25.67 2.25
C ALA A 37 -42.98 26.37 3.56
N PHE A 38 -41.85 27.07 3.58
CA PHE A 38 -41.49 27.91 4.71
C PHE A 38 -41.70 29.36 4.29
N ILE A 39 -42.39 30.09 5.16
CA ILE A 39 -42.51 31.53 5.04
C ILE A 39 -41.53 32.08 6.06
N ASP A 40 -40.44 32.67 5.58
CA ASP A 40 -39.61 33.53 6.43
C ASP A 40 -40.43 34.77 6.80
N ASP A 41 -41.33 34.59 7.75
CA ASP A 41 -42.05 35.68 8.37
C ASP A 41 -41.08 36.30 9.37
N ILE A 42 -40.52 37.45 8.97
CA ILE A 42 -40.18 38.63 9.79
C ILE A 42 -38.80 39.22 9.42
N ASP A 43 -38.88 40.42 8.86
CA ASP A 43 -37.92 41.54 8.90
C ASP A 43 -36.46 41.19 8.60
N SER A 44 -35.98 41.53 7.39
CA SER A 44 -34.59 41.35 6.92
C SER A 44 -33.53 42.02 7.81
N GLU A 45 -33.94 42.74 8.85
CA GLU A 45 -33.10 43.42 9.83
C GLU A 45 -32.91 42.67 11.16
N ALA A 46 -33.58 41.54 11.39
CA ALA A 46 -33.46 40.76 12.64
C ALA A 46 -32.14 39.95 12.73
N GLU A 47 -31.50 39.95 13.90
CA GLU A 47 -30.24 39.24 14.18
C GLU A 47 -30.40 37.70 14.01
N PRO A 48 -29.39 36.97 13.47
CA PRO A 48 -29.47 35.51 13.23
C PRO A 48 -29.89 34.67 14.46
N GLN A 49 -29.56 35.13 15.66
CA GLN A 49 -29.94 34.44 16.92
C GLN A 49 -31.46 34.46 17.18
N GLN A 50 -32.20 35.37 16.56
CA GLN A 50 -33.67 35.44 16.66
C GLN A 50 -34.38 34.48 15.68
N ARG A 51 -33.62 33.78 14.82
CA ARG A 51 -34.13 32.88 13.78
C ARG A 51 -33.66 31.43 13.94
N LEU A 52 -33.12 31.08 15.10
CA LEU A 52 -32.54 29.76 15.37
C LEU A 52 -33.60 28.73 15.73
N TRP A 53 -33.76 27.71 14.90
CA TRP A 53 -34.57 26.55 15.21
C TRP A 53 -33.73 25.52 15.96
N THR A 54 -34.16 25.16 17.16
CA THR A 54 -33.43 24.21 18.01
C THR A 54 -34.17 22.86 18.02
N ASN A 55 -33.44 21.75 17.85
CA ASN A 55 -33.94 20.36 17.83
C ASN A 55 -35.17 20.13 16.94
N VAL A 56 -34.97 20.23 15.63
CA VAL A 56 -36.03 20.05 14.64
C VAL A 56 -36.02 18.60 14.15
N THR A 57 -37.18 17.94 14.15
CA THR A 57 -37.36 16.60 13.55
C THR A 57 -38.39 16.67 12.43
N TRP A 58 -38.00 16.24 11.23
CA TRP A 58 -38.86 16.12 10.06
C TRP A 58 -39.00 14.64 9.69
N GLY A 59 -40.21 14.12 9.78
CA GLY A 59 -40.47 12.69 9.62
C GLY A 59 -41.67 12.37 8.74
N SER A 60 -41.81 11.09 8.38
CA SER A 60 -43.00 10.54 7.73
C SER A 60 -43.48 9.29 8.46
N ASN A 61 -44.77 9.21 8.75
CA ASN A 61 -45.38 8.00 9.33
C ASN A 61 -45.89 7.02 8.26
N VAL A 62 -45.76 7.37 6.98
CA VAL A 62 -46.25 6.58 5.83
C VAL A 62 -45.10 5.95 5.03
N GLY A 63 -43.90 5.92 5.60
CA GLY A 63 -42.67 5.46 4.96
C GLY A 63 -41.92 6.55 4.20
N ARG A 64 -40.88 6.17 3.46
CA ARG A 64 -39.98 7.08 2.74
C ARG A 64 -40.70 7.86 1.64
N ILE A 65 -40.79 9.18 1.78
CA ILE A 65 -41.45 10.08 0.82
C ILE A 65 -40.49 11.14 0.29
N GLY A 66 -40.69 11.57 -0.97
CA GLY A 66 -39.99 12.72 -1.54
C GLY A 66 -40.67 14.03 -1.19
N THR A 67 -39.91 14.98 -0.67
CA THR A 67 -40.39 16.28 -0.20
C THR A 67 -39.51 17.40 -0.76
N THR A 68 -40.16 18.42 -1.32
CA THR A 68 -39.49 19.65 -1.73
C THR A 68 -39.66 20.72 -0.67
N LEU A 69 -38.54 21.36 -0.31
CA LEU A 69 -38.51 22.55 0.52
C LEU A 69 -38.23 23.75 -0.39
N PHE A 70 -39.10 24.74 -0.36
CA PHE A 70 -38.93 25.98 -1.12
C PHE A 70 -39.36 27.19 -0.30
N ASP A 71 -38.84 28.34 -0.70
CA ASP A 71 -39.24 29.63 -0.17
C ASP A 71 -40.31 30.28 -1.06
N LEU A 72 -41.28 30.95 -0.43
CA LEU A 72 -42.29 31.74 -1.13
C LEU A 72 -41.82 33.15 -1.50
N LEU A 73 -40.69 33.60 -0.97
CA LEU A 73 -40.09 34.91 -1.20
C LEU A 73 -38.87 34.75 -2.13
N ASN A 74 -38.83 35.54 -3.21
CA ASN A 74 -37.82 35.44 -4.27
C ASN A 74 -36.39 35.82 -3.78
N GLY A 75 -35.68 34.90 -3.12
CA GLY A 75 -34.27 35.06 -2.72
C GLY A 75 -33.64 33.76 -2.19
N PRO A 76 -32.29 33.65 -2.17
CA PRO A 76 -31.59 32.53 -1.52
C PRO A 76 -31.71 32.68 0.00
N ASN A 77 -32.76 32.10 0.57
CA ASN A 77 -33.04 32.20 2.00
C ASN A 77 -32.36 31.09 2.78
N LYS A 78 -32.00 31.41 4.03
CA LYS A 78 -31.25 30.55 4.94
C LYS A 78 -32.16 30.10 6.07
N LEU A 79 -32.22 28.80 6.32
CA LEU A 79 -32.84 28.22 7.50
C LEU A 79 -31.77 27.98 8.57
N THR A 80 -31.83 28.76 9.65
CA THR A 80 -30.86 28.68 10.75
C THR A 80 -31.26 27.62 11.78
N LEU A 81 -30.43 26.61 11.98
CA LEU A 81 -30.74 25.40 12.76
C LEU A 81 -29.64 25.12 13.79
N SER A 82 -29.95 24.51 14.94
CA SER A 82 -28.93 23.84 15.77
C SER A 82 -28.87 22.37 15.39
N THR A 83 -30.01 21.68 15.42
CA THR A 83 -30.08 20.24 15.15
C THR A 83 -31.25 19.98 14.22
N LEU A 84 -31.00 19.17 13.19
CA LEU A 84 -32.00 18.69 12.24
C LEU A 84 -31.96 17.17 12.16
N THR A 85 -33.06 16.52 12.48
CA THR A 85 -33.28 15.10 12.28
C THR A 85 -34.25 14.90 11.11
N ILE A 86 -33.89 14.08 10.14
CA ILE A 86 -34.75 13.70 9.02
C ILE A 86 -35.01 12.19 9.10
N GLU A 87 -36.28 11.79 9.11
CA GLU A 87 -36.71 10.40 9.27
C GLU A 87 -37.63 9.99 8.12
N ASP A 88 -37.30 8.88 7.45
CA ASP A 88 -38.13 8.30 6.38
C ASP A 88 -38.56 9.35 5.33
N MET A 89 -37.62 10.19 4.88
CA MET A 89 -37.91 11.28 3.95
C MET A 89 -36.71 11.60 3.05
N ASP A 90 -36.98 11.92 1.79
CA ASP A 90 -36.04 12.46 0.83
C ASP A 90 -36.31 13.96 0.64
N LEU A 91 -35.36 14.80 1.06
CA LEU A 91 -35.51 16.24 1.10
C LEU A 91 -34.72 16.92 -0.02
N ASP A 92 -35.41 17.67 -0.88
CA ASP A 92 -34.80 18.58 -1.86
C ASP A 92 -35.08 20.04 -1.45
N PRO A 93 -34.09 20.76 -0.90
CA PRO A 93 -34.25 22.13 -0.45
C PRO A 93 -34.29 23.18 -1.56
N GLN A 94 -34.17 22.80 -2.85
CA GLN A 94 -34.23 23.72 -4.01
C GLN A 94 -33.49 25.05 -3.80
N THR A 95 -34.17 26.11 -3.37
CA THR A 95 -33.64 27.47 -3.16
C THR A 95 -33.20 27.76 -1.72
N THR A 96 -33.54 26.91 -0.76
CA THR A 96 -33.26 27.09 0.66
C THR A 96 -31.88 26.55 1.03
N GLN A 97 -31.11 27.33 1.79
CA GLN A 97 -29.83 26.92 2.35
C GLN A 97 -30.00 26.55 3.83
N PHE A 98 -29.35 25.49 4.31
CA PHE A 98 -29.24 25.23 5.74
C PHE A 98 -28.05 25.98 6.32
N ASP A 99 -28.25 26.61 7.47
CA ASP A 99 -27.20 27.29 8.21
C ASP A 99 -27.20 26.79 9.66
N PHE A 100 -26.18 26.03 10.04
CA PHE A 100 -26.12 25.44 11.37
C PHE A 100 -25.37 26.37 12.34
N HIS A 101 -26.00 26.72 13.46
CA HIS A 101 -25.50 27.65 14.47
C HIS A 101 -25.65 27.08 15.88
N GLY A 102 -24.75 27.47 16.77
CA GLY A 102 -24.71 27.00 18.16
C GLY A 102 -23.47 26.15 18.45
N THR A 103 -23.37 25.52 19.61
CA THR A 103 -22.20 24.70 19.99
C THR A 103 -22.39 23.21 19.73
N ASN A 104 -23.64 22.76 19.56
CA ASN A 104 -24.01 21.35 19.34
C ASN A 104 -24.79 21.27 18.03
N THR A 105 -24.08 21.34 16.91
CA THR A 105 -24.74 21.32 15.61
C THR A 105 -24.77 19.94 15.00
N GLU A 106 -25.95 19.47 14.60
CA GLU A 106 -26.13 18.09 14.17
C GLU A 106 -27.12 17.96 13.00
N LEU A 107 -26.77 17.14 12.02
CA LEU A 107 -27.67 16.60 11.02
C LEU A 107 -27.77 15.09 11.21
N VAL A 108 -28.94 14.62 11.62
CA VAL A 108 -29.24 13.20 11.83
C VAL A 108 -30.13 12.71 10.69
N LEU A 109 -29.72 11.65 9.99
CA LEU A 109 -30.48 11.02 8.93
C LEU A 109 -30.85 9.60 9.32
N ASN A 110 -32.15 9.31 9.39
CA ASN A 110 -32.69 7.99 9.67
C ASN A 110 -33.52 7.52 8.46
N ASN A 111 -32.96 6.61 7.65
CA ASN A 111 -33.56 6.17 6.39
C ASN A 111 -33.98 7.34 5.47
N ALA A 112 -33.17 8.38 5.43
CA ALA A 112 -33.54 9.66 4.83
C ALA A 112 -32.47 10.15 3.84
N SER A 113 -32.85 10.96 2.85
CA SER A 113 -31.87 11.68 2.04
C SER A 113 -32.05 13.18 2.05
N VAL A 114 -30.95 13.88 1.79
CA VAL A 114 -30.95 15.34 1.60
C VAL A 114 -30.06 15.70 0.42
N LYS A 115 -30.59 16.53 -0.48
CA LYS A 115 -29.88 17.01 -1.67
C LYS A 115 -29.30 18.40 -1.44
N LEU A 116 -28.00 18.57 -1.65
CA LEU A 116 -27.24 19.77 -1.25
C LEU A 116 -26.52 20.45 -2.43
N SER A 117 -27.16 20.51 -3.60
CA SER A 117 -26.52 20.87 -4.88
C SER A 117 -26.07 22.34 -5.08
N ASN A 118 -26.42 23.28 -4.18
CA ASN A 118 -26.34 24.73 -4.48
C ASN A 118 -25.29 25.58 -3.68
N GLN A 119 -24.32 24.98 -2.96
CA GLN A 119 -23.14 25.60 -2.26
C GLN A 119 -23.32 26.79 -1.26
N PRO A 120 -22.43 26.92 -0.24
CA PRO A 120 -22.01 25.87 0.69
C PRO A 120 -23.08 25.73 1.80
N VAL A 121 -23.48 24.48 2.08
CA VAL A 121 -24.70 24.17 2.84
C VAL A 121 -24.45 23.93 4.34
N PHE A 122 -23.24 24.19 4.81
CA PHE A 122 -22.94 24.26 6.24
C PHE A 122 -21.96 25.41 6.48
N ARG A 123 -22.41 26.49 7.12
CA ARG A 123 -21.56 27.61 7.56
C ARG A 123 -21.46 27.62 9.08
N VAL A 124 -20.94 26.53 9.64
CA VAL A 124 -20.86 26.38 11.09
C VAL A 124 -19.55 26.99 11.58
N THR A 125 -19.64 27.84 12.61
CA THR A 125 -18.44 28.29 13.35
C THR A 125 -17.98 27.28 14.40
N SER A 126 -18.81 26.26 14.68
CA SER A 126 -18.59 25.17 15.63
C SER A 126 -18.53 23.82 14.92
N GLN A 127 -18.35 22.74 15.69
CA GLN A 127 -18.28 21.38 15.16
C GLN A 127 -19.65 20.90 14.70
N LEU A 128 -19.71 20.36 13.47
CA LEU A 128 -20.89 19.72 12.88
C LEU A 128 -20.84 18.21 13.09
N SER A 129 -21.94 17.60 13.52
CA SER A 129 -22.11 16.15 13.59
C SER A 129 -23.02 15.67 12.47
N LEU A 130 -22.54 14.76 11.62
CA LEU A 130 -23.32 14.05 10.60
C LEU A 130 -23.56 12.63 11.08
N ARG A 131 -24.82 12.28 11.36
CA ARG A 131 -25.16 10.99 11.98
C ARG A 131 -26.12 10.21 11.11
N SER A 132 -25.87 8.91 10.98
CA SER A 132 -26.80 7.94 10.40
C SER A 132 -27.27 7.00 11.50
N GLU A 133 -28.58 6.96 11.73
CA GLU A 133 -29.21 6.18 12.79
C GLU A 133 -30.39 5.34 12.27
N GLY A 134 -30.93 4.47 13.12
CA GLY A 134 -32.10 3.64 12.81
C GLY A 134 -31.77 2.43 11.94
N THR A 135 -32.45 2.29 10.80
CA THR A 135 -32.25 1.17 9.86
C THR A 135 -32.34 1.66 8.43
N GLY A 136 -31.56 1.08 7.52
CA GLY A 136 -31.63 1.40 6.09
C GLY A 136 -30.54 2.37 5.62
N THR A 137 -30.80 3.04 4.50
CA THR A 137 -29.81 3.87 3.81
C THR A 137 -30.18 5.34 3.84
N SER A 138 -29.37 6.09 4.58
CA SER A 138 -29.36 7.54 4.58
C SER A 138 -28.42 8.07 3.49
N SER A 139 -28.75 9.20 2.85
CA SER A 139 -27.93 9.74 1.75
C SER A 139 -27.78 11.26 1.79
N ILE A 140 -26.55 11.73 1.65
CA ILE A 140 -26.22 13.11 1.30
C ILE A 140 -25.94 13.15 -0.19
N ILE A 141 -26.72 13.91 -0.94
CA ILE A 141 -26.74 13.89 -2.40
C ILE A 141 -26.19 15.22 -2.93
N LYS A 142 -25.26 15.18 -3.90
CA LYS A 142 -24.74 16.38 -4.59
C LYS A 142 -24.10 17.43 -3.68
N LEU A 143 -23.52 17.02 -2.55
CA LEU A 143 -22.74 17.93 -1.73
C LEU A 143 -21.49 18.36 -2.51
N THR A 144 -21.24 19.66 -2.59
CA THR A 144 -20.03 20.22 -3.22
C THR A 144 -19.55 21.46 -2.44
N GLY A 145 -18.30 21.82 -2.64
CA GLY A 145 -17.69 22.99 -2.03
C GLY A 145 -16.98 22.68 -0.71
N ASP A 146 -16.40 23.74 -0.15
CA ASP A 146 -15.67 23.70 1.12
C ASP A 146 -16.66 23.70 2.30
N GLN A 147 -16.55 22.67 3.15
CA GLN A 147 -17.22 22.57 4.44
C GLN A 147 -16.27 23.16 5.49
N ASN A 148 -16.39 24.48 5.70
CA ASN A 148 -15.49 25.28 6.54
C ASN A 148 -15.74 25.09 8.05
N SER A 149 -16.08 23.87 8.47
CA SER A 149 -16.46 23.53 9.84
C SER A 149 -15.84 22.18 10.21
N PRO A 150 -15.22 22.02 11.39
CA PRO A 150 -14.83 20.71 11.89
C PRO A 150 -16.03 19.78 11.90
N THR A 151 -15.92 18.61 11.29
CA THR A 151 -17.04 17.68 11.12
C THR A 151 -16.75 16.32 11.75
N THR A 152 -17.72 15.77 12.46
CA THR A 152 -17.71 14.37 12.91
C THR A 152 -18.73 13.59 12.11
N ILE A 153 -18.34 12.43 11.58
CA ILE A 153 -19.28 11.45 11.00
C ILE A 153 -19.48 10.30 11.99
N ASP A 154 -20.73 9.96 12.31
CA ASP A 154 -21.09 8.78 13.12
C ASP A 154 -22.09 7.92 12.36
N VAL A 155 -21.66 6.71 11.97
CA VAL A 155 -22.52 5.75 11.27
C VAL A 155 -22.86 4.62 12.22
N ALA A 156 -24.11 4.58 12.70
CA ALA A 156 -24.58 3.56 13.62
C ALA A 156 -24.60 2.17 12.98
N SER A 157 -24.40 1.14 13.80
CA SER A 157 -24.45 -0.26 13.34
C SER A 157 -25.79 -0.60 12.70
N GLY A 158 -25.75 -1.33 11.58
CA GLY A 158 -26.96 -1.68 10.80
C GLY A 158 -27.50 -0.58 9.90
N THR A 159 -26.83 0.59 9.83
CA THR A 159 -27.21 1.70 8.95
C THR A 159 -26.17 1.96 7.86
N THR A 160 -26.57 2.66 6.81
CA THR A 160 -25.66 3.17 5.78
C THR A 160 -25.78 4.68 5.67
N LEU A 161 -24.66 5.40 5.79
CA LEU A 161 -24.56 6.79 5.33
C LEU A 161 -23.88 6.81 3.97
N ARG A 162 -24.57 7.31 2.95
CA ARG A 162 -24.05 7.40 1.58
C ARG A 162 -23.83 8.85 1.14
N PHE A 163 -22.63 9.16 0.67
CA PHE A 163 -22.39 10.32 -0.20
C PHE A 163 -22.64 9.89 -1.63
N PHE A 164 -23.60 10.52 -2.30
CA PHE A 164 -24.02 10.16 -3.66
C PHE A 164 -23.90 11.36 -4.59
N GLU A 165 -23.26 11.16 -5.76
CA GLU A 165 -23.00 12.21 -6.76
C GLU A 165 -22.39 13.49 -6.13
N SER A 166 -21.60 13.35 -5.06
CA SER A 166 -21.05 14.45 -4.28
C SER A 166 -19.63 14.78 -4.72
N GLY A 167 -19.36 16.05 -4.96
CA GLY A 167 -18.12 16.50 -5.59
C GLY A 167 -18.03 16.15 -7.08
N SER A 168 -17.25 16.91 -7.82
CA SER A 168 -16.90 16.57 -9.20
C SER A 168 -15.90 15.41 -9.23
N LEU A 169 -16.07 14.46 -10.15
CA LEU A 169 -15.11 13.37 -10.42
C LEU A 169 -14.03 13.75 -11.45
N VAL A 170 -14.11 14.97 -12.03
CA VAL A 170 -13.17 15.40 -13.09
C VAL A 170 -11.80 15.69 -12.49
N ASP A 171 -10.76 15.02 -12.97
CA ASP A 171 -9.38 15.22 -12.52
C ASP A 171 -8.88 16.66 -12.75
N GLY A 172 -7.96 17.12 -11.89
CA GLY A 172 -7.28 18.42 -12.04
C GLY A 172 -8.12 19.66 -11.71
N LEU A 173 -9.35 19.50 -11.21
CA LEU A 173 -10.11 20.61 -10.62
C LEU A 173 -9.60 20.94 -9.22
N ALA A 174 -9.84 22.18 -8.79
CA ALA A 174 -9.55 22.62 -7.43
C ALA A 174 -10.42 21.88 -6.39
N ASP A 175 -9.93 21.78 -5.16
CA ASP A 175 -10.60 21.08 -4.04
C ASP A 175 -12.02 21.62 -3.78
N SER A 176 -12.27 22.91 -4.03
CA SER A 176 -13.60 23.52 -3.89
C SER A 176 -14.65 23.01 -4.90
N ALA A 177 -14.24 22.24 -5.92
CA ALA A 177 -15.15 21.50 -6.79
C ALA A 177 -15.54 20.12 -6.21
N ARG A 178 -14.93 19.69 -5.12
CA ARG A 178 -15.18 18.40 -4.43
C ARG A 178 -16.16 18.57 -3.28
N ALA A 179 -16.56 17.47 -2.64
CA ALA A 179 -17.13 17.54 -1.30
C ALA A 179 -15.96 17.65 -0.30
N ASN A 180 -15.53 18.89 -0.01
CA ASN A 180 -14.26 19.16 0.67
C ASN A 180 -14.48 19.56 2.13
N PHE A 181 -14.26 18.62 3.05
CA PHE A 181 -14.21 18.88 4.49
C PHE A 181 -12.82 19.37 4.86
N ASN A 182 -12.59 20.67 4.68
CA ASN A 182 -11.27 21.30 4.74
C ASN A 182 -10.77 21.68 6.15
N GLN A 183 -11.49 21.27 7.19
CA GLN A 183 -11.10 21.42 8.60
C GLN A 183 -10.56 20.11 9.17
N SER A 184 -10.22 20.09 10.46
CA SER A 184 -9.87 18.84 11.16
C SER A 184 -11.13 18.05 11.50
N ASN A 185 -11.34 16.93 10.82
CA ASN A 185 -12.53 16.09 10.97
C ASN A 185 -12.23 14.75 11.65
N SER A 186 -13.28 14.04 12.05
CA SER A 186 -13.17 12.66 12.54
C SER A 186 -14.38 11.83 12.11
N ALA A 187 -14.22 10.50 12.08
CA ALA A 187 -15.33 9.62 11.70
C ALA A 187 -15.29 8.33 12.49
N VAL A 188 -16.46 7.85 12.91
CA VAL A 188 -16.67 6.56 13.55
C VAL A 188 -17.69 5.78 12.74
N VAL A 189 -17.25 4.67 12.16
CA VAL A 189 -18.05 3.84 11.24
C VAL A 189 -18.31 2.49 11.90
N ASN A 190 -19.50 2.33 12.47
CA ASN A 190 -20.01 1.06 13.03
C ASN A 190 -21.02 0.37 12.09
N GLY A 191 -21.63 1.12 11.15
CA GLY A 191 -22.39 0.62 10.01
C GLY A 191 -21.61 0.75 8.71
N THR A 192 -22.22 1.22 7.63
CA THR A 192 -21.54 1.42 6.34
C THR A 192 -21.42 2.90 5.99
N LEU A 193 -20.20 3.42 5.84
CA LEU A 193 -19.95 4.69 5.16
C LEU A 193 -19.70 4.41 3.68
N ASN A 194 -20.56 4.92 2.82
CA ASN A 194 -20.53 4.63 1.39
C ASN A 194 -20.24 5.91 0.57
N ILE A 195 -19.21 5.87 -0.25
CA ILE A 195 -18.85 6.90 -1.21
C ILE A 195 -19.22 6.39 -2.61
N ASP A 196 -20.34 6.89 -3.15
CA ASP A 196 -20.96 6.40 -4.38
C ASP A 196 -20.94 7.48 -5.46
N GLN A 197 -20.23 7.23 -6.55
CA GLN A 197 -20.00 8.18 -7.65
C GLN A 197 -19.62 9.58 -7.14
N SER A 198 -18.73 9.62 -6.15
CA SER A 198 -18.43 10.84 -5.39
C SER A 198 -16.93 11.03 -5.22
N TYR A 199 -16.50 12.30 -5.13
CA TYR A 199 -15.16 12.69 -4.71
C TYR A 199 -15.27 13.47 -3.40
N VAL A 200 -14.88 12.80 -2.32
CA VAL A 200 -14.88 13.35 -0.96
C VAL A 200 -13.45 13.55 -0.48
N ILE A 201 -13.14 14.77 -0.04
CA ILE A 201 -11.91 15.08 0.69
C ILE A 201 -12.32 15.25 2.15
N PHE A 202 -11.88 14.34 3.02
CA PHE A 202 -12.20 14.30 4.44
C PHE A 202 -10.93 14.42 5.27
N ASN A 203 -10.43 15.63 5.45
CA ASN A 203 -9.17 15.85 6.14
C ASN A 203 -9.30 15.52 7.63
N THR A 204 -8.64 14.46 8.11
CA THR A 204 -8.54 14.22 9.55
C THR A 204 -7.31 14.96 10.05
N GLY A 205 -7.47 15.88 11.00
CA GLY A 205 -6.33 16.61 11.53
C GLY A 205 -5.35 15.68 12.27
N PRO A 206 -4.18 16.19 12.69
CA PRO A 206 -3.07 15.37 13.23
C PRO A 206 -3.38 14.60 14.53
N SER A 207 -4.54 14.80 15.14
CA SER A 207 -5.00 14.11 16.35
C SER A 207 -6.34 13.40 16.17
N GLN A 208 -6.82 13.31 14.93
CA GLN A 208 -8.11 12.71 14.58
C GLN A 208 -7.90 11.63 13.52
N GLU A 209 -8.77 10.63 13.55
CA GLU A 209 -8.76 9.52 12.60
C GLU A 209 -10.17 9.28 12.05
N MET A 210 -10.24 8.68 10.87
CA MET A 210 -11.40 7.92 10.45
C MET A 210 -11.24 6.51 10.99
N ARG A 211 -12.22 6.05 11.76
CA ARG A 211 -12.19 4.73 12.40
C ARG A 211 -13.33 3.85 11.90
N VAL A 212 -12.98 2.72 11.30
CA VAL A 212 -13.92 1.66 10.91
C VAL A 212 -13.82 0.54 11.95
N ASN A 213 -14.90 0.34 12.71
CA ASN A 213 -14.93 -0.64 13.79
C ASN A 213 -15.42 -2.00 13.32
N SER A 214 -15.41 -2.98 14.23
CA SER A 214 -15.87 -4.34 13.96
C SER A 214 -17.33 -4.34 13.55
N GLY A 215 -17.62 -4.99 12.42
CA GLY A 215 -18.93 -4.98 11.76
C GLY A 215 -19.22 -3.73 10.93
N GLY A 216 -18.34 -2.71 10.96
CA GLY A 216 -18.41 -1.53 10.12
C GLY A 216 -17.72 -1.73 8.76
N GLU A 217 -18.17 -0.96 7.77
CA GLU A 217 -17.65 -0.97 6.41
C GLU A 217 -17.41 0.45 5.89
N LEU A 218 -16.23 0.69 5.31
CA LEU A 218 -15.99 1.81 4.41
C LEU A 218 -16.07 1.29 2.96
N SER A 219 -17.00 1.81 2.18
CA SER A 219 -17.31 1.33 0.83
C SER A 219 -17.14 2.45 -0.19
N LEU A 220 -16.35 2.24 -1.24
CA LEU A 220 -16.23 3.16 -2.38
C LEU A 220 -16.77 2.44 -3.61
N ILE A 221 -17.93 2.83 -4.11
CA ILE A 221 -18.60 2.15 -5.23
C ILE A 221 -18.94 3.12 -6.35
N GLY A 222 -19.10 2.61 -7.57
CA GLY A 222 -19.24 3.42 -8.76
C GLY A 222 -17.89 3.77 -9.39
N SER A 223 -17.87 3.95 -10.71
CA SER A 223 -16.66 4.26 -11.45
C SER A 223 -16.05 5.55 -10.94
N GLN A 224 -14.75 5.51 -10.64
CA GLN A 224 -13.95 6.68 -10.22
C GLN A 224 -14.38 7.33 -8.89
N SER A 225 -15.05 6.61 -7.98
CA SER A 225 -15.29 7.14 -6.62
C SER A 225 -13.98 7.35 -5.89
N VAL A 226 -13.81 8.52 -5.27
CA VAL A 226 -12.59 8.92 -4.58
C VAL A 226 -12.90 9.32 -3.14
N LEU A 227 -12.15 8.75 -2.20
CA LEU A 227 -12.03 9.26 -0.84
C LEU A 227 -10.57 9.62 -0.58
N GLU A 228 -10.32 10.87 -0.25
CA GLU A 228 -9.05 11.33 0.30
C GLU A 228 -9.27 11.64 1.77
N THR A 229 -8.53 10.98 2.66
CA THR A 229 -8.65 11.17 4.11
C THR A 229 -7.27 11.31 4.74
N GLY A 230 -7.21 11.76 5.98
CA GLY A 230 -5.99 11.69 6.77
C GLY A 230 -5.73 10.26 7.23
N ASP A 231 -5.63 10.06 8.54
CA ASP A 231 -5.37 8.76 9.13
C ASP A 231 -6.63 7.88 9.09
N LEU A 232 -6.47 6.66 8.59
CA LEU A 232 -7.52 5.64 8.56
C LEU A 232 -7.14 4.48 9.46
N ARG A 233 -8.04 4.12 10.37
CA ARG A 233 -7.88 2.98 11.27
C ARG A 233 -9.03 1.99 11.13
N VAL A 234 -8.72 0.73 10.84
CA VAL A 234 -9.70 -0.34 10.67
C VAL A 234 -9.48 -1.40 11.74
N VAL A 235 -10.47 -1.59 12.61
CA VAL A 235 -10.40 -2.48 13.78
C VAL A 235 -11.50 -3.53 13.69
N GLY A 236 -11.21 -4.69 13.11
CA GLY A 236 -12.20 -5.74 12.84
C GLY A 236 -13.20 -5.40 11.74
N GLY A 237 -13.05 -4.25 11.10
CA GLY A 237 -13.93 -3.72 10.06
C GLY A 237 -13.48 -4.11 8.65
N THR A 238 -14.23 -3.61 7.67
CA THR A 238 -13.99 -3.87 6.25
C THR A 238 -13.78 -2.58 5.46
N VAL A 239 -12.84 -2.58 4.53
CA VAL A 239 -12.71 -1.56 3.47
C VAL A 239 -12.96 -2.23 2.13
N ASN A 240 -13.94 -1.74 1.39
CA ASN A 240 -14.34 -2.27 0.09
C ASN A 240 -14.23 -1.19 -0.98
N LEU A 241 -13.32 -1.36 -1.93
CA LEU A 241 -13.29 -0.58 -3.15
C LEU A 241 -13.93 -1.42 -4.26
N GLY A 242 -14.97 -0.87 -4.89
CA GLY A 242 -15.65 -1.48 -6.03
C GLY A 242 -14.75 -1.58 -7.25
N VAL A 243 -15.32 -2.05 -8.37
CA VAL A 243 -14.62 -2.14 -9.65
C VAL A 243 -14.64 -0.79 -10.39
N GLY A 244 -13.67 -0.56 -11.26
CA GLY A 244 -13.73 0.54 -12.23
C GLY A 244 -13.09 1.85 -11.76
N GLY A 245 -11.97 1.75 -11.03
CA GLY A 245 -11.12 2.91 -10.74
C GLY A 245 -11.46 3.65 -9.46
N ALA A 246 -12.04 2.99 -8.46
CA ALA A 246 -12.21 3.61 -7.15
C ALA A 246 -10.84 3.88 -6.53
N ARG A 247 -10.69 5.02 -5.85
CA ARG A 247 -9.43 5.46 -5.23
C ARG A 247 -9.62 5.83 -3.76
N LEU A 248 -8.85 5.21 -2.89
CA LEU A 248 -8.71 5.62 -1.48
C LEU A 248 -7.31 6.17 -1.28
N ALA A 249 -7.20 7.44 -0.89
CA ALA A 249 -5.93 8.05 -0.50
C ALA A 249 -5.95 8.33 1.01
N THR A 250 -4.92 7.90 1.73
CA THR A 250 -4.77 8.13 3.18
C THR A 250 -3.37 8.65 3.51
N ASN A 251 -3.24 9.24 4.71
CA ASN A 251 -1.92 9.50 5.29
C ASN A 251 -1.36 8.18 5.83
N ASP A 252 -1.78 7.76 7.02
CA ASP A 252 -1.49 6.45 7.58
C ASP A 252 -2.68 5.49 7.43
N PHE A 253 -2.38 4.18 7.43
CA PHE A 253 -3.41 3.14 7.31
C PHE A 253 -3.22 2.01 8.34
N THR A 254 -3.87 2.12 9.50
CA THR A 254 -3.73 1.10 10.57
C THR A 254 -4.76 -0.02 10.42
N LEU A 255 -4.28 -1.27 10.40
CA LEU A 255 -5.07 -2.49 10.26
C LEU A 255 -4.98 -3.35 11.53
N THR A 256 -6.13 -3.63 12.15
CA THR A 256 -6.23 -4.54 13.31
C THR A 256 -7.34 -5.54 13.07
N GLY A 257 -7.02 -6.76 12.64
CA GLY A 257 -8.06 -7.75 12.32
C GLY A 257 -8.93 -7.37 11.12
N ALA A 258 -8.39 -6.59 10.19
CA ALA A 258 -9.14 -5.91 9.13
C ALA A 258 -9.25 -6.77 7.86
N THR A 259 -10.29 -6.48 7.06
CA THR A 259 -10.45 -6.99 5.70
C THR A 259 -10.44 -5.84 4.71
N VAL A 260 -9.59 -5.91 3.69
CA VAL A 260 -9.49 -4.91 2.62
C VAL A 260 -9.71 -5.61 1.29
N ASN A 261 -10.76 -5.23 0.56
CA ASN A 261 -11.05 -5.74 -0.77
C ASN A 261 -10.92 -4.61 -1.78
N ILE A 262 -10.05 -4.79 -2.77
CA ILE A 262 -9.78 -3.80 -3.80
C ILE A 262 -10.21 -4.39 -5.15
N GLY A 263 -11.33 -3.90 -5.66
CA GLY A 263 -11.88 -4.33 -6.94
C GLY A 263 -10.95 -4.03 -8.12
N ALA A 264 -11.24 -4.64 -9.27
CA ALA A 264 -10.44 -4.50 -10.47
C ALA A 264 -10.22 -3.02 -10.86
N SER A 265 -8.96 -2.70 -11.17
CA SER A 265 -8.46 -1.37 -11.53
C SER A 265 -8.64 -0.28 -10.46
N SER A 266 -8.94 -0.65 -9.22
CA SER A 266 -9.04 0.29 -8.09
C SER A 266 -7.73 0.39 -7.33
N THR A 267 -7.52 1.50 -6.62
CA THR A 267 -6.25 1.81 -5.98
C THR A 267 -6.43 2.29 -4.54
N VAL A 268 -5.55 1.83 -3.65
CA VAL A 268 -5.32 2.49 -2.36
C VAL A 268 -3.90 3.03 -2.33
N GLU A 269 -3.75 4.27 -1.90
CA GLU A 269 -2.48 4.97 -1.74
C GLU A 269 -2.38 5.49 -0.31
N SER A 270 -1.36 5.07 0.43
CA SER A 270 -1.03 5.63 1.74
C SER A 270 0.35 6.27 1.65
N SER A 271 0.43 7.54 2.03
CA SER A 271 1.70 8.29 2.02
C SER A 271 2.61 7.94 3.21
N GLY A 272 2.02 7.38 4.26
CA GLY A 272 2.71 6.85 5.44
C GLY A 272 2.64 5.33 5.52
N ALA A 273 2.67 4.83 6.75
CA ALA A 273 2.81 3.41 7.01
C ALA A 273 1.46 2.72 7.19
N SER A 274 1.34 1.54 6.59
CA SER A 274 0.35 0.54 6.96
C SER A 274 0.85 -0.27 8.13
N VAL A 275 0.27 -0.04 9.32
CA VAL A 275 0.62 -0.78 10.54
C VAL A 275 -0.37 -1.91 10.75
N ALA A 276 0.09 -3.15 10.68
CA ALA A 276 -0.75 -4.33 10.85
C ALA A 276 -0.57 -4.97 12.23
N THR A 277 -1.69 -5.31 12.87
CA THR A 277 -1.79 -6.08 14.12
C THR A 277 -2.85 -7.16 13.98
N GLY A 278 -2.63 -8.34 14.56
CA GLY A 278 -3.53 -9.50 14.37
C GLY A 278 -3.57 -9.99 12.91
N THR A 279 -4.63 -10.72 12.55
CA THR A 279 -4.78 -11.28 11.18
C THR A 279 -5.56 -10.33 10.27
N ASN A 280 -4.91 -9.87 9.20
CA ASN A 280 -5.46 -8.95 8.23
C ASN A 280 -5.47 -9.59 6.84
N THR A 281 -6.47 -9.26 6.03
CA THR A 281 -6.62 -9.78 4.66
C THR A 281 -6.70 -8.64 3.67
N ILE A 282 -5.97 -8.76 2.57
CA ILE A 282 -5.98 -7.85 1.43
C ILE A 282 -6.25 -8.69 0.18
N THR A 283 -7.39 -8.44 -0.46
CA THR A 283 -7.81 -9.13 -1.70
C THR A 283 -7.78 -8.15 -2.86
N LEU A 284 -7.06 -8.49 -3.92
CA LEU A 284 -6.79 -7.60 -5.06
C LEU A 284 -7.41 -8.15 -6.34
N GLY A 285 -8.30 -7.38 -6.97
CA GLY A 285 -8.79 -7.67 -8.32
C GLY A 285 -7.78 -7.38 -9.42
N ASP A 286 -8.16 -7.67 -10.67
CA ASP A 286 -7.29 -7.46 -11.83
C ASP A 286 -6.83 -6.00 -11.95
N ASN A 287 -5.51 -5.79 -12.07
CA ASN A 287 -4.88 -4.46 -12.11
C ASN A 287 -5.20 -3.57 -10.88
N ALA A 288 -5.69 -4.15 -9.78
CA ALA A 288 -5.81 -3.42 -8.52
C ALA A 288 -4.42 -3.12 -7.95
N ARG A 289 -4.28 -1.97 -7.27
CA ARG A 289 -3.01 -1.55 -6.67
C ARG A 289 -3.19 -1.13 -5.22
N TYR A 290 -2.29 -1.58 -4.36
CA TYR A 290 -2.17 -1.18 -2.97
C TYR A 290 -0.75 -0.63 -2.73
N SER A 291 -0.59 0.67 -2.51
CA SER A 291 0.73 1.31 -2.40
C SER A 291 0.92 1.92 -1.01
N THR A 292 1.87 1.39 -0.23
CA THR A 292 2.12 1.82 1.16
C THR A 292 3.43 1.24 1.71
N ASP A 293 4.00 1.82 2.76
CA ASP A 293 4.98 1.11 3.59
C ASP A 293 4.30 0.06 4.46
N LEU A 294 4.75 -1.19 4.43
CA LEU A 294 4.17 -2.28 5.21
C LEU A 294 4.96 -2.51 6.51
N LEU A 295 4.34 -2.23 7.65
CA LEU A 295 4.92 -2.44 8.97
C LEU A 295 4.12 -3.48 9.77
N GLY A 296 4.74 -4.62 10.05
CA GLY A 296 4.22 -5.60 11.00
C GLY A 296 4.52 -5.17 12.44
N THR A 297 3.51 -5.25 13.31
CA THR A 297 3.69 -5.10 14.76
C THR A 297 2.85 -6.11 15.52
N ALA A 298 3.38 -6.63 16.63
CA ALA A 298 2.63 -7.44 17.61
C ALA A 298 1.98 -8.72 17.05
N GLY A 299 2.71 -9.51 16.26
CA GLY A 299 2.18 -10.74 15.65
C GLY A 299 1.24 -10.43 14.49
N GLY A 300 1.55 -9.37 13.74
CA GLY A 300 0.80 -8.96 12.58
C GLY A 300 0.92 -10.01 11.48
N ASN A 301 -0.19 -10.60 11.07
CA ASN A 301 -0.28 -11.48 9.92
C ASN A 301 -1.05 -10.77 8.81
N ILE A 302 -0.44 -10.60 7.64
CA ILE A 302 -1.09 -10.03 6.46
C ILE A 302 -1.18 -11.12 5.40
N THR A 303 -2.39 -11.43 4.94
CA THR A 303 -2.59 -12.25 3.75
C THR A 303 -2.93 -11.37 2.56
N ILE A 304 -2.13 -11.44 1.51
CA ILE A 304 -2.30 -10.77 0.23
C ILE A 304 -2.72 -11.82 -0.80
N SER A 305 -3.85 -11.62 -1.47
CA SER A 305 -4.43 -12.57 -2.42
C SER A 305 -5.03 -11.86 -3.64
N GLY A 306 -5.44 -12.62 -4.66
CA GLY A 306 -6.01 -12.12 -5.90
C GLY A 306 -4.99 -12.05 -7.06
N THR A 307 -5.14 -11.05 -7.93
CA THR A 307 -4.37 -10.89 -9.19
C THR A 307 -3.72 -9.51 -9.33
N GLY A 308 -3.94 -8.61 -8.37
CA GLY A 308 -3.34 -7.27 -8.37
C GLY A 308 -1.98 -7.22 -7.67
N THR A 309 -1.52 -5.99 -7.43
CA THR A 309 -0.18 -5.71 -6.90
C THR A 309 -0.24 -4.91 -5.60
N VAL A 310 0.48 -5.38 -4.58
CA VAL A 310 0.93 -4.56 -3.44
C VAL A 310 2.30 -4.02 -3.75
N SER A 311 2.51 -2.72 -3.61
CA SER A 311 3.80 -2.05 -3.80
C SER A 311 4.20 -1.37 -2.50
N THR A 312 5.42 -1.63 -2.05
CA THR A 312 5.93 -1.09 -0.79
C THR A 312 7.34 -0.55 -0.93
N GLN A 313 7.65 0.56 -0.25
CA GLN A 313 9.03 1.07 -0.16
C GLN A 313 9.73 0.61 1.11
N ARG A 314 8.99 0.03 2.06
CA ARG A 314 9.55 -0.50 3.30
C ARG A 314 8.70 -1.64 3.81
N LEU A 315 9.30 -2.82 3.97
CA LEU A 315 8.71 -3.99 4.58
C LEU A 315 9.40 -4.32 5.91
N ALA A 316 8.88 -3.82 7.03
CA ALA A 316 9.51 -4.01 8.34
C ALA A 316 8.71 -4.96 9.25
N PHE A 317 9.39 -5.94 9.85
CA PHE A 317 8.85 -6.80 10.90
C PHE A 317 9.41 -6.35 12.24
N ILE A 318 8.60 -5.68 13.05
CA ILE A 318 9.08 -5.07 14.30
C ILE A 318 9.13 -6.12 15.42
N GLN A 319 8.34 -7.19 15.34
CA GLN A 319 8.30 -8.24 16.37
C GLN A 319 8.42 -9.64 15.79
N ALA A 320 9.05 -10.54 16.55
CA ALA A 320 9.10 -11.95 16.21
C ALA A 320 7.67 -12.53 16.12
N GLY A 321 7.38 -13.23 15.02
CA GLY A 321 6.07 -13.83 14.75
C GLY A 321 5.19 -13.02 13.80
N ASP A 322 5.64 -11.86 13.33
CA ASP A 322 5.00 -11.17 12.22
C ASP A 322 5.18 -11.99 10.92
N GLN A 323 4.13 -12.06 10.10
CA GLN A 323 4.06 -12.91 8.90
C GLN A 323 3.37 -12.20 7.73
N ILE A 324 3.89 -12.38 6.52
CA ILE A 324 3.19 -12.06 5.27
C ILE A 324 2.97 -13.33 4.48
N ASN A 325 1.74 -13.53 4.04
CA ASN A 325 1.34 -14.60 3.13
C ASN A 325 0.95 -13.97 1.80
N VAL A 326 1.70 -14.22 0.73
CA VAL A 326 1.33 -13.82 -0.63
C VAL A 326 0.82 -15.06 -1.35
N THR A 327 -0.45 -15.07 -1.72
CA THR A 327 -1.13 -16.26 -2.25
C THR A 327 -1.83 -15.96 -3.57
N GLU A 328 -2.43 -17.00 -4.17
CA GLU A 328 -3.08 -16.91 -5.48
C GLU A 328 -2.12 -16.35 -6.53
N SER A 329 -2.52 -15.38 -7.34
CA SER A 329 -1.68 -14.71 -8.35
C SER A 329 -1.26 -13.30 -7.93
N ALA A 330 -1.27 -13.01 -6.63
CA ALA A 330 -0.96 -11.70 -6.14
C ALA A 330 0.53 -11.41 -6.27
N LYS A 331 0.85 -10.13 -6.51
CA LYS A 331 2.22 -9.64 -6.58
C LYS A 331 2.53 -8.73 -5.40
N LEU A 332 3.66 -8.96 -4.73
CA LEU A 332 4.27 -8.04 -3.77
C LEU A 332 5.54 -7.44 -4.38
N GLU A 333 5.51 -6.15 -4.66
CA GLU A 333 6.65 -5.37 -5.17
C GLU A 333 7.33 -4.61 -4.05
N VAL A 334 8.63 -4.85 -3.89
CA VAL A 334 9.52 -4.15 -2.96
C VAL A 334 10.32 -3.14 -3.79
N THR A 335 10.01 -1.85 -3.63
CA THR A 335 10.46 -0.74 -4.49
C THR A 335 11.43 0.17 -3.76
N SER A 336 12.40 0.80 -4.45
CA SER A 336 13.42 1.61 -3.78
C SER A 336 12.85 2.76 -2.92
N GLY A 337 13.10 2.70 -1.62
CA GLY A 337 12.99 3.80 -0.66
C GLY A 337 14.39 4.37 -0.46
N ALA A 338 14.53 5.69 -0.32
CA ALA A 338 15.82 6.39 -0.33
C ALA A 338 16.83 5.87 0.71
N GLY A 339 17.63 4.85 0.34
CA GLY A 339 18.82 4.42 1.06
C GLY A 339 18.62 3.54 2.31
N THR A 340 17.44 2.95 2.54
CA THR A 340 17.21 2.03 3.67
C THR A 340 16.94 0.61 3.19
N PRO A 341 17.65 -0.41 3.72
CA PRO A 341 17.30 -1.82 3.52
C PRO A 341 15.85 -2.06 3.91
N GLN A 342 15.13 -2.81 3.06
CA GLN A 342 13.67 -2.86 3.07
C GLN A 342 13.09 -4.05 3.79
N LEU A 343 13.93 -4.97 4.28
CA LEU A 343 13.52 -6.09 5.11
C LEU A 343 14.37 -6.07 6.36
N LEU A 344 13.70 -6.05 7.52
CA LEU A 344 14.36 -5.95 8.82
C LEU A 344 13.79 -6.99 9.80
N GLU A 345 14.72 -7.86 10.19
CA GLU A 345 15.03 -8.36 11.52
C GLU A 345 14.29 -9.59 12.08
N ARG A 346 12.96 -9.75 12.02
CA ARG A 346 12.28 -10.86 12.76
C ARG A 346 10.89 -11.28 12.25
N GLY A 347 10.76 -11.90 11.07
CA GLY A 347 9.45 -12.37 10.58
C GLY A 347 9.50 -13.51 9.56
N SER A 348 8.34 -13.84 8.99
CA SER A 348 8.26 -14.81 7.89
C SER A 348 7.50 -14.29 6.67
N ILE A 349 7.92 -14.74 5.49
CA ILE A 349 7.22 -14.51 4.23
C ILE A 349 6.93 -15.87 3.60
N ASP A 350 5.66 -16.15 3.35
CA ASP A 350 5.22 -17.32 2.61
C ASP A 350 4.68 -16.89 1.24
N ILE A 351 5.27 -17.44 0.17
CA ILE A 351 4.92 -17.16 -1.22
C ILE A 351 4.28 -18.42 -1.79
N GLY A 352 2.98 -18.35 -2.09
CA GLY A 352 2.22 -19.45 -2.68
C GLY A 352 2.58 -19.72 -4.14
N VAL A 353 2.18 -20.89 -4.65
CA VAL A 353 2.61 -21.45 -5.95
C VAL A 353 2.47 -20.52 -7.16
N ASN A 354 1.41 -19.71 -7.21
CA ASN A 354 1.17 -18.78 -8.33
C ASN A 354 1.51 -17.32 -7.97
N ALA A 355 1.98 -17.07 -6.76
CA ALA A 355 2.25 -15.74 -6.25
C ALA A 355 3.68 -15.29 -6.59
N LEU A 356 3.89 -13.97 -6.54
CA LEU A 356 5.16 -13.36 -6.91
C LEU A 356 5.59 -12.34 -5.86
N VAL A 357 6.84 -12.44 -5.41
CA VAL A 357 7.55 -11.36 -4.73
C VAL A 357 8.61 -10.81 -5.68
N ASP A 358 8.64 -9.50 -5.86
CA ASP A 358 9.50 -8.83 -6.83
C ASP A 358 10.28 -7.70 -6.16
N ILE A 359 11.59 -7.89 -6.06
CA ILE A 359 12.53 -6.91 -5.52
C ILE A 359 13.02 -6.04 -6.68
N GLN A 360 12.50 -4.82 -6.76
CA GLN A 360 12.73 -3.91 -7.87
C GLN A 360 14.13 -3.27 -7.84
N ALA A 361 14.57 -2.76 -8.99
CA ALA A 361 15.84 -2.06 -9.11
C ALA A 361 15.98 -0.93 -8.07
N GLY A 362 17.14 -0.87 -7.42
CA GLY A 362 17.42 0.10 -6.34
C GLY A 362 16.83 -0.27 -4.97
N ALA A 363 15.98 -1.30 -4.87
CA ALA A 363 15.60 -1.87 -3.59
C ALA A 363 16.67 -2.86 -3.09
N ALA A 364 16.83 -2.95 -1.76
CA ALA A 364 17.71 -3.92 -1.12
C ALA A 364 16.94 -4.65 -0.02
N VAL A 365 17.01 -5.97 -0.03
CA VAL A 365 16.34 -6.85 0.92
C VAL A 365 17.37 -7.56 1.77
N VAL A 366 17.33 -7.33 3.08
CA VAL A 366 18.19 -8.03 4.06
C VAL A 366 17.33 -9.00 4.85
N ALA A 367 17.42 -10.29 4.56
CA ALA A 367 16.60 -11.30 5.24
C ALA A 367 17.30 -11.84 6.50
N ALA A 368 17.87 -10.96 7.33
CA ALA A 368 18.53 -11.36 8.57
C ALA A 368 17.51 -11.91 9.58
N SER A 369 17.67 -13.19 9.94
CA SER A 369 16.80 -13.91 10.88
C SER A 369 15.32 -13.99 10.46
N SER A 370 15.02 -13.80 9.17
CA SER A 370 13.68 -13.99 8.61
C SER A 370 13.59 -15.33 7.89
N THR A 371 12.44 -16.00 7.96
CA THR A 371 12.21 -17.26 7.23
C THR A 371 11.39 -16.98 5.98
N ILE A 372 11.90 -17.36 4.81
CA ILE A 372 11.13 -17.27 3.57
C ILE A 372 10.77 -18.70 3.14
N ARG A 373 9.48 -18.96 2.97
CA ARG A 373 8.96 -20.14 2.28
C ARG A 373 8.48 -19.71 0.90
N ASN A 374 9.20 -20.09 -0.15
CA ASN A 374 8.92 -19.76 -1.53
C ASN A 374 8.46 -20.99 -2.31
N ASP A 375 7.15 -21.15 -2.50
CA ASP A 375 6.58 -22.15 -3.41
C ASP A 375 6.24 -21.54 -4.80
N GLY A 376 6.34 -20.21 -4.95
CA GLY A 376 6.03 -19.46 -6.17
C GLY A 376 7.27 -18.84 -6.83
N GLY A 377 7.22 -17.54 -7.11
CA GLY A 377 8.33 -16.80 -7.71
C GLY A 377 8.92 -15.71 -6.81
N LEU A 378 10.25 -15.67 -6.74
CA LEU A 378 11.01 -14.56 -6.18
C LEU A 378 11.87 -13.92 -7.27
N LEU A 379 11.51 -12.71 -7.70
CA LEU A 379 12.27 -11.94 -8.70
C LEU A 379 13.19 -10.94 -8.02
N VAL A 380 14.41 -10.81 -8.56
CA VAL A 380 15.43 -9.90 -8.03
C VAL A 380 15.98 -9.03 -9.17
N SER A 381 15.37 -7.85 -9.37
CA SER A 381 15.93 -6.75 -10.17
C SER A 381 16.79 -5.78 -9.35
N GLY A 382 16.54 -5.72 -8.04
CA GLY A 382 17.35 -4.98 -7.08
C GLY A 382 18.42 -5.86 -6.46
N ARG A 383 18.51 -5.83 -5.14
CA ARG A 383 19.50 -6.60 -4.37
C ARG A 383 18.83 -7.47 -3.31
N LEU A 384 19.17 -8.75 -3.31
CA LEU A 384 18.73 -9.72 -2.29
C LEU A 384 19.93 -10.19 -1.48
N GLU A 385 19.86 -9.96 -0.17
CA GLU A 385 20.87 -10.28 0.84
C GLU A 385 20.32 -11.31 1.84
N PRO A 386 20.23 -12.60 1.47
CA PRO A 386 19.69 -13.61 2.36
C PRO A 386 20.73 -14.00 3.42
N THR A 387 20.34 -14.00 4.69
CA THR A 387 21.15 -14.55 5.79
C THR A 387 20.30 -15.60 6.48
N GLY A 388 20.44 -16.87 6.07
CA GLY A 388 19.63 -17.99 6.57
C GLY A 388 19.15 -18.94 5.48
N THR A 389 17.90 -19.40 5.58
CA THR A 389 17.34 -20.42 4.69
C THR A 389 16.09 -19.91 3.97
N ILE A 390 16.05 -20.10 2.65
CA ILE A 390 14.83 -19.96 1.84
C ILE A 390 14.37 -21.36 1.42
N THR A 391 13.20 -21.79 1.86
CA THR A 391 12.68 -23.15 1.60
C THR A 391 11.52 -23.15 0.60
N GLY A 392 11.16 -24.30 0.03
CA GLY A 392 10.02 -24.48 -0.86
C GLY A 392 10.42 -24.93 -2.27
N ASP A 393 9.41 -25.13 -3.12
CA ASP A 393 9.56 -25.71 -4.47
C ASP A 393 9.49 -24.66 -5.59
N GLY A 394 9.45 -23.38 -5.24
CA GLY A 394 9.43 -22.25 -6.18
C GLY A 394 10.80 -21.96 -6.80
N TYR A 395 10.94 -20.75 -7.35
CA TYR A 395 12.20 -20.29 -7.96
C TYR A 395 12.65 -18.92 -7.45
N ILE A 396 13.97 -18.70 -7.53
CA ILE A 396 14.64 -17.41 -7.37
C ILE A 396 15.20 -17.03 -8.74
N ARG A 397 14.78 -15.90 -9.30
CA ARG A 397 15.25 -15.41 -10.59
C ARG A 397 15.89 -14.04 -10.44
N VAL A 398 17.20 -13.98 -10.61
CA VAL A 398 17.97 -12.74 -10.57
C VAL A 398 17.96 -12.15 -11.98
N GLN A 399 17.22 -11.06 -12.14
CA GLN A 399 17.02 -10.38 -13.42
C GLN A 399 18.29 -9.60 -13.82
N PRO A 400 18.42 -9.13 -15.08
CA PRO A 400 19.56 -8.33 -15.51
C PRO A 400 19.80 -7.16 -14.57
N PHE A 401 21.06 -6.94 -14.19
CA PHE A 401 21.50 -5.93 -13.21
C PHE A 401 21.00 -6.15 -11.77
N GLY A 402 20.21 -7.18 -11.53
CA GLY A 402 19.88 -7.66 -10.19
C GLY A 402 21.08 -8.32 -9.53
N GLN A 403 21.08 -8.31 -8.20
CA GLN A 403 22.18 -8.81 -7.39
C GLN A 403 21.69 -9.80 -6.34
N LEU A 404 22.32 -10.96 -6.30
CA LEU A 404 22.16 -11.96 -5.25
C LEU A 404 23.50 -12.15 -4.56
N GLY A 405 23.51 -12.12 -3.23
CA GLY A 405 24.74 -12.35 -2.48
C GLY A 405 24.50 -12.23 -0.99
N VAL A 406 25.44 -12.68 -0.17
CA VAL A 406 25.32 -12.56 1.28
C VAL A 406 26.06 -11.29 1.70
N PHE A 407 25.42 -10.40 2.46
CA PHE A 407 26.03 -9.13 2.87
C PHE A 407 26.04 -9.07 4.39
N GLY A 408 27.13 -9.52 4.98
CA GLY A 408 27.36 -9.44 6.41
C GLY A 408 28.85 -9.41 6.66
N GLY A 409 29.29 -8.73 7.71
CA GLY A 409 30.72 -8.56 8.02
C GLY A 409 31.43 -9.86 8.43
N ASN A 410 30.75 -11.00 8.41
CA ASN A 410 31.30 -12.30 8.76
C ASN A 410 31.47 -13.18 7.51
N GLY A 411 32.68 -13.67 7.28
CA GLY A 411 33.01 -14.49 6.12
C GLY A 411 32.49 -15.92 6.22
N THR A 412 31.76 -16.31 7.27
CA THR A 412 31.22 -17.67 7.46
C THR A 412 29.72 -17.80 7.21
N GLU A 413 29.06 -16.72 6.80
CA GLU A 413 27.62 -16.75 6.58
C GLU A 413 27.27 -17.67 5.40
N THR A 414 26.26 -18.51 5.62
CA THR A 414 25.76 -19.45 4.61
C THR A 414 24.32 -19.10 4.27
N PHE A 415 24.01 -19.07 2.97
CA PHE A 415 22.66 -19.00 2.46
C PHE A 415 22.26 -20.38 1.91
N THR A 416 21.24 -21.01 2.49
CA THR A 416 20.73 -22.29 1.99
C THR A 416 19.38 -22.10 1.30
N THR A 417 19.19 -22.74 0.15
CA THR A 417 17.87 -22.80 -0.49
C THR A 417 17.53 -24.14 -1.12
N SER A 418 16.24 -24.47 -1.15
CA SER A 418 15.72 -25.60 -1.94
C SER A 418 15.12 -25.18 -3.28
N ASN A 419 15.01 -23.87 -3.53
CA ASN A 419 14.45 -23.33 -4.76
C ASN A 419 15.41 -23.49 -5.92
N ASP A 420 14.85 -23.55 -7.14
CA ASP A 420 15.63 -23.36 -8.34
C ASP A 420 16.16 -21.92 -8.39
N VAL A 421 17.44 -21.73 -8.69
CA VAL A 421 18.11 -20.43 -8.77
C VAL A 421 18.55 -20.17 -10.20
N PHE A 422 18.03 -19.10 -10.79
CA PHE A 422 18.32 -18.67 -12.16
C PHE A 422 18.99 -17.29 -12.16
N MET A 423 20.24 -17.24 -12.59
CA MET A 423 20.99 -15.99 -12.82
C MET A 423 20.79 -15.55 -14.27
N GLU A 424 19.95 -14.54 -14.52
CA GLU A 424 19.75 -14.01 -15.88
C GLU A 424 20.99 -13.25 -16.39
N GLY A 425 21.02 -12.96 -17.69
CA GLY A 425 22.17 -12.30 -18.31
C GLY A 425 22.48 -10.95 -17.66
N LEU A 426 23.75 -10.68 -17.36
CA LEU A 426 24.23 -9.45 -16.71
C LEU A 426 23.71 -9.23 -15.27
N SER A 427 23.14 -10.25 -14.63
CA SER A 427 22.95 -10.25 -13.17
C SER A 427 24.29 -10.40 -12.45
N THR A 428 24.33 -10.15 -11.15
CA THR A 428 25.55 -10.26 -10.33
C THR A 428 25.35 -11.25 -9.18
N PHE A 429 26.26 -12.21 -9.06
CA PHE A 429 26.45 -12.98 -7.83
C PHE A 429 27.58 -12.36 -7.03
N GLN A 430 27.29 -11.88 -5.82
CA GLN A 430 28.28 -11.28 -4.93
C GLN A 430 28.55 -12.18 -3.73
N THR A 431 29.81 -12.27 -3.34
CA THR A 431 30.25 -13.09 -2.20
C THR A 431 31.36 -12.41 -1.43
N LEU A 432 31.32 -12.49 -0.10
CA LEU A 432 32.41 -12.01 0.75
C LEU A 432 33.49 -13.08 0.93
N LEU A 433 34.74 -12.65 0.76
CA LEU A 433 35.94 -13.40 1.10
C LEU A 433 36.67 -12.71 2.26
N ARG A 434 37.06 -13.50 3.25
CA ARG A 434 37.94 -13.10 4.35
C ARG A 434 39.24 -13.90 4.32
N PRO A 435 40.19 -13.50 3.46
CA PRO A 435 41.52 -14.11 3.37
C PRO A 435 42.23 -14.29 4.72
N ASP A 436 42.14 -13.31 5.61
CA ASP A 436 42.76 -13.31 6.94
C ASP A 436 42.31 -14.47 7.82
N LEU A 437 41.06 -14.90 7.66
CA LEU A 437 40.45 -16.00 8.41
C LEU A 437 40.29 -17.28 7.58
N GLN A 438 40.62 -17.25 6.28
CA GLN A 438 40.33 -18.33 5.32
C GLN A 438 38.83 -18.68 5.28
N GLU A 439 37.98 -17.67 5.33
CA GLU A 439 36.52 -17.83 5.32
C GLU A 439 35.94 -17.25 4.02
N SER A 440 34.91 -17.89 3.48
CA SER A 440 34.06 -17.34 2.41
C SER A 440 32.59 -17.59 2.71
N GLN A 441 31.77 -16.63 2.32
CA GLN A 441 30.34 -16.86 2.28
C GLN A 441 30.03 -17.94 1.25
N LEU A 442 29.03 -18.75 1.58
CA LEU A 442 28.65 -19.91 0.79
C LEU A 442 27.15 -19.88 0.50
N MET A 443 26.78 -20.03 -0.77
CA MET A 443 25.43 -20.42 -1.14
C MET A 443 25.36 -21.95 -1.26
N ILE A 444 24.36 -22.57 -0.65
CA ILE A 444 24.03 -23.99 -0.80
C ILE A 444 22.64 -24.07 -1.43
N THR A 445 22.51 -24.68 -2.60
CA THR A 445 21.20 -24.93 -3.21
C THR A 445 20.96 -26.41 -3.50
N THR A 446 19.85 -26.95 -3.02
CA THR A 446 19.39 -28.29 -3.40
C THR A 446 18.46 -28.25 -4.62
N GLY A 447 18.03 -27.07 -5.05
CA GLY A 447 17.37 -26.88 -6.34
C GLY A 447 18.38 -26.80 -7.47
N ASN A 448 17.89 -26.63 -8.71
CA ASN A 448 18.78 -26.39 -9.84
C ASN A 448 19.46 -25.03 -9.72
N PHE A 449 20.73 -24.93 -10.14
CA PHE A 449 21.42 -23.65 -10.31
C PHE A 449 21.76 -23.46 -11.78
N GLU A 450 21.25 -22.39 -12.38
CA GLU A 450 21.45 -22.07 -13.79
C GLU A 450 21.97 -20.64 -13.96
N ILE A 451 22.97 -20.48 -14.82
CA ILE A 451 23.45 -19.19 -15.32
C ILE A 451 23.03 -19.05 -16.78
N SER A 452 22.47 -17.89 -17.14
CA SER A 452 22.12 -17.55 -18.52
C SER A 452 23.31 -17.75 -19.47
N PRO A 453 23.09 -18.17 -20.73
CA PRO A 453 24.15 -18.27 -21.75
C PRO A 453 24.85 -16.94 -22.08
N ILE A 454 24.23 -15.80 -21.74
CA ILE A 454 24.85 -14.46 -21.86
C ILE A 454 25.89 -14.23 -20.76
N GLY A 455 25.80 -14.98 -19.66
CA GLY A 455 26.66 -14.91 -18.48
C GLY A 455 26.13 -13.96 -17.40
N ALA A 456 26.58 -14.18 -16.16
CA ALA A 456 26.33 -13.34 -14.99
C ALA A 456 27.68 -12.89 -14.40
N TYR A 457 27.77 -11.75 -13.73
CA TYR A 457 29.01 -11.31 -13.08
C TYR A 457 29.26 -12.08 -11.79
N LEU A 458 30.52 -12.43 -11.55
CA LEU A 458 31.00 -12.90 -10.25
C LEU A 458 31.75 -11.74 -9.57
N ASP A 459 31.28 -11.29 -8.43
CA ASP A 459 31.83 -10.17 -7.68
C ASP A 459 32.31 -10.62 -6.28
N PRO A 460 33.57 -11.07 -6.14
CA PRO A 460 34.15 -11.43 -4.85
C PRO A 460 34.61 -10.18 -4.10
N VAL A 461 33.89 -9.81 -3.04
CA VAL A 461 34.26 -8.69 -2.15
C VAL A 461 35.27 -9.17 -1.11
N ILE A 462 36.43 -8.53 -1.03
CA ILE A 462 37.49 -8.89 -0.07
C ILE A 462 37.62 -7.80 1.01
N THR A 463 37.31 -8.12 2.27
CA THR A 463 37.23 -7.11 3.36
C THR A 463 38.45 -6.98 4.26
N SER A 464 39.41 -7.90 4.19
CA SER A 464 40.70 -7.79 4.90
C SER A 464 41.79 -7.32 3.96
N SER A 465 42.81 -6.60 4.46
CA SER A 465 43.97 -6.17 3.67
C SER A 465 44.51 -7.35 2.86
N VAL A 466 44.34 -7.27 1.54
CA VAL A 466 44.78 -8.29 0.60
C VAL A 466 46.30 -8.41 0.60
N ASP A 467 47.01 -7.49 1.28
CA ASP A 467 48.46 -7.38 1.42
C ASP A 467 49.18 -8.57 2.06
N THR A 468 48.45 -9.58 2.56
CA THR A 468 49.06 -10.84 3.02
C THR A 468 48.90 -11.92 1.96
N PRO A 469 50.00 -12.49 1.43
CA PRO A 469 49.92 -13.62 0.51
C PRO A 469 49.24 -14.80 1.17
N LEU A 470 48.20 -15.33 0.52
CA LEU A 470 47.58 -16.58 0.93
C LEU A 470 48.46 -17.77 0.53
N ALA A 471 48.34 -18.87 1.28
CA ALA A 471 49.05 -20.09 0.94
C ALA A 471 48.50 -20.67 -0.37
N ASP A 472 49.41 -21.15 -1.23
CA ASP A 472 49.05 -21.89 -2.44
C ASP A 472 48.10 -23.06 -2.09
N GLY A 473 47.04 -23.21 -2.87
CA GLY A 473 45.99 -24.20 -2.66
C GLY A 473 44.93 -23.82 -1.62
N THR A 474 44.96 -22.62 -1.02
CA THR A 474 43.85 -22.16 -0.17
C THR A 474 42.57 -22.05 -1.00
N LYS A 475 41.47 -22.68 -0.56
CA LYS A 475 40.20 -22.75 -1.28
C LYS A 475 39.10 -21.95 -0.58
N PHE A 476 38.33 -21.23 -1.37
CA PHE A 476 37.11 -20.55 -0.95
C PHE A 476 35.94 -21.13 -1.72
N ALA A 477 34.98 -21.75 -1.03
CA ALA A 477 33.76 -22.23 -1.65
C ALA A 477 32.76 -21.09 -1.80
N LEU A 478 32.15 -20.99 -2.98
CA LEU A 478 31.22 -19.92 -3.31
C LEU A 478 29.78 -20.44 -3.43
N ILE A 479 29.60 -21.53 -4.17
CA ILE A 479 28.28 -22.10 -4.47
C ILE A 479 28.39 -23.63 -4.45
N ASP A 480 27.68 -24.27 -3.53
CA ASP A 480 27.45 -25.71 -3.45
C ASP A 480 26.05 -26.02 -3.98
N TYR A 481 25.92 -26.95 -4.92
CA TYR A 481 24.69 -27.12 -5.68
C TYR A 481 24.48 -28.54 -6.20
N MET A 482 23.22 -28.88 -6.45
CA MET A 482 22.85 -30.17 -7.02
C MET A 482 23.16 -30.19 -8.53
N ASP A 483 23.81 -31.26 -8.99
CA ASP A 483 24.04 -31.49 -10.41
C ASP A 483 22.73 -31.78 -11.13
N GLY A 484 22.24 -30.80 -11.88
CA GLY A 484 21.48 -31.06 -13.09
C GLY A 484 22.46 -31.08 -14.27
N ASP A 485 22.22 -31.94 -15.27
CA ASP A 485 23.00 -32.07 -16.52
C ASP A 485 23.02 -30.79 -17.41
N SER A 486 22.85 -29.58 -16.85
CA SER A 486 22.58 -28.35 -17.58
C SER A 486 23.15 -27.09 -16.90
N TRP A 487 24.47 -27.00 -16.75
CA TRP A 487 25.10 -25.68 -16.54
C TRP A 487 25.13 -24.96 -17.88
N GLY A 488 24.14 -24.09 -18.12
CA GLY A 488 23.94 -23.45 -19.42
C GLY A 488 24.83 -22.24 -19.72
N GLY A 489 25.62 -21.75 -18.74
CA GLY A 489 26.31 -20.46 -18.83
C GLY A 489 27.65 -20.40 -18.10
N PHE A 490 28.15 -19.18 -17.92
CA PHE A 490 29.46 -18.87 -17.30
C PHE A 490 29.39 -17.55 -16.54
N PHE A 491 30.29 -17.34 -15.59
CA PHE A 491 30.50 -16.03 -15.01
C PHE A 491 31.25 -15.10 -15.97
N LEU A 492 31.04 -13.80 -15.82
CA LEU A 492 31.67 -12.72 -16.58
C LEU A 492 32.68 -11.98 -15.70
N ARG A 493 33.77 -11.53 -16.34
CA ARG A 493 34.65 -10.48 -15.81
C ARG A 493 34.01 -9.10 -16.01
N ASP A 494 34.56 -8.08 -15.36
CA ASP A 494 34.17 -6.66 -15.55
C ASP A 494 34.26 -6.16 -17.00
N ASP A 495 35.10 -6.79 -17.83
CA ASP A 495 35.25 -6.48 -19.25
C ASP A 495 34.26 -7.24 -20.16
N ASN A 496 33.28 -7.94 -19.56
CA ASN A 496 32.28 -8.80 -20.21
C ASN A 496 32.87 -10.04 -20.90
N SER A 497 34.12 -10.41 -20.63
CA SER A 497 34.64 -11.70 -21.08
C SER A 497 34.18 -12.83 -20.17
N SER A 498 33.88 -13.98 -20.78
CA SER A 498 33.57 -15.22 -20.06
C SER A 498 34.76 -15.67 -19.19
N ILE A 499 34.48 -16.08 -17.95
CA ILE A 499 35.41 -16.77 -17.07
C ILE A 499 35.20 -18.27 -17.29
N LEU A 500 36.16 -18.92 -17.91
CA LEU A 500 36.09 -20.36 -18.19
C LEU A 500 36.65 -21.20 -17.03
N GLU A 501 36.40 -22.50 -17.03
CA GLU A 501 37.02 -23.44 -16.08
C GLU A 501 38.55 -23.27 -16.07
N GLY A 502 39.11 -23.03 -14.89
CA GLY A 502 40.55 -22.85 -14.70
C GLY A 502 41.08 -21.44 -14.99
N ASP A 503 40.22 -20.50 -15.40
CA ASP A 503 40.61 -19.10 -15.59
C ASP A 503 41.07 -18.45 -14.30
N LEU A 504 41.93 -17.43 -14.46
CA LEU A 504 42.52 -16.70 -13.35
C LEU A 504 41.74 -15.40 -13.08
N ILE A 505 41.51 -15.13 -11.80
CA ILE A 505 40.94 -13.91 -11.26
C ILE A 505 41.98 -13.34 -10.29
N THR A 506 42.43 -12.12 -10.53
CA THR A 506 43.43 -11.47 -9.66
C THR A 506 42.75 -10.40 -8.86
N GLU A 507 42.85 -10.50 -7.53
CA GLU A 507 42.35 -9.50 -6.59
C GLU A 507 43.45 -9.17 -5.58
N GLY A 508 43.85 -7.90 -5.53
CA GLY A 508 45.03 -7.47 -4.76
C GLY A 508 46.31 -8.20 -5.20
N ILE A 509 47.04 -8.81 -4.25
CA ILE A 509 48.26 -9.60 -4.50
C ILE A 509 47.99 -11.10 -4.65
N ASN A 510 46.74 -11.54 -4.53
CA ASN A 510 46.38 -12.95 -4.64
C ASN A 510 45.81 -13.22 -6.04
N THR A 511 46.20 -14.34 -6.62
CA THR A 511 45.61 -14.84 -7.87
C THR A 511 44.84 -16.11 -7.55
N PHE A 512 43.58 -16.14 -7.97
CA PHE A 512 42.66 -17.24 -7.77
C PHE A 512 42.40 -17.93 -9.09
N ARG A 513 42.33 -19.25 -9.08
CA ARG A 513 41.80 -20.07 -10.16
C ARG A 513 40.33 -20.38 -9.84
N LEU A 514 39.43 -20.08 -10.77
CA LEU A 514 38.03 -20.50 -10.68
C LEU A 514 37.90 -21.97 -11.11
N SER A 515 37.20 -22.76 -10.32
CA SER A 515 36.70 -24.07 -10.73
C SER A 515 35.19 -24.10 -10.54
N TYR A 516 34.45 -24.48 -11.58
CA TYR A 516 33.02 -24.69 -11.52
C TYR A 516 32.68 -26.08 -10.96
N GLN A 517 33.54 -27.10 -11.15
CA GLN A 517 33.44 -28.47 -10.60
C GLN A 517 34.70 -28.85 -9.82
N ASP A 518 34.81 -28.42 -8.56
CA ASP A 518 35.95 -28.79 -7.73
C ASP A 518 35.75 -30.17 -7.09
N ALA A 519 36.22 -31.23 -7.76
CA ALA A 519 36.13 -32.61 -7.29
C ALA A 519 36.91 -32.89 -5.98
N ASP A 520 37.86 -32.03 -5.63
CA ASP A 520 38.70 -32.17 -4.43
C ASP A 520 38.09 -31.44 -3.22
N TYR A 521 36.95 -30.76 -3.39
CA TYR A 521 36.23 -30.08 -2.33
C TYR A 521 34.97 -30.90 -1.96
N SER A 522 34.87 -31.37 -0.71
CA SER A 522 33.72 -32.17 -0.25
C SER A 522 32.85 -31.39 0.73
N PRO A 523 31.69 -30.87 0.27
CA PRO A 523 30.49 -31.00 1.09
C PRO A 523 29.18 -31.21 0.29
N GLY A 524 28.19 -31.75 0.99
CA GLY A 524 26.78 -31.31 0.92
C GLY A 524 25.92 -31.75 -0.26
N THR A 525 26.32 -31.41 -1.48
CA THR A 525 25.64 -31.70 -2.75
C THR A 525 26.67 -32.12 -3.82
N SER A 526 26.25 -32.41 -5.05
CA SER A 526 27.11 -33.17 -5.99
C SER A 526 28.15 -32.33 -6.74
N SER A 527 28.03 -30.98 -6.77
CA SER A 527 29.03 -30.07 -7.36
C SER A 527 29.23 -28.77 -6.58
N ILE A 528 30.42 -28.18 -6.74
CA ILE A 528 30.78 -26.93 -6.06
C ILE A 528 31.68 -26.01 -6.90
N ILE A 529 31.37 -24.71 -6.86
CA ILE A 529 32.18 -23.63 -7.43
C ILE A 529 33.15 -23.10 -6.37
N THR A 530 34.45 -23.09 -6.69
CA THR A 530 35.52 -22.64 -5.78
C THR A 530 36.47 -21.64 -6.43
N LEU A 531 37.07 -20.80 -5.58
CA LEU A 531 38.26 -20.02 -5.89
C LEU A 531 39.46 -20.64 -5.16
N THR A 532 40.45 -21.10 -5.91
CA THR A 532 41.69 -21.67 -5.35
C THR A 532 42.85 -20.71 -5.56
N VAL A 533 43.53 -20.33 -4.47
CA VAL A 533 44.76 -19.53 -4.55
C VAL A 533 45.82 -20.31 -5.30
N ILE A 534 46.42 -19.69 -6.31
CA ILE A 534 47.57 -20.23 -7.04
C ILE A 534 48.79 -19.33 -6.83
N PRO A 535 50.02 -19.84 -7.03
CA PRO A 535 51.21 -19.00 -6.97
C PRO A 535 51.08 -17.90 -8.02
N GLU A 536 51.52 -16.69 -7.69
CA GLU A 536 51.64 -15.62 -8.70
C GLU A 536 52.40 -16.22 -9.90
N PRO A 537 51.87 -16.08 -11.14
CA PRO A 537 52.57 -16.55 -12.31
C PRO A 537 53.89 -15.79 -12.36
N SER A 538 54.99 -16.47 -12.01
CA SER A 538 56.29 -15.84 -11.96
C SER A 538 56.54 -15.19 -13.33
N THR A 539 56.77 -13.87 -13.34
CA THR A 539 57.06 -13.08 -14.53
C THR A 539 58.28 -13.59 -15.32
N GLY A 540 59.00 -14.58 -14.78
CA GLY A 540 60.12 -15.28 -15.41
C GLY A 540 59.80 -16.19 -16.59
N ILE A 541 58.54 -16.59 -16.83
CA ILE A 541 58.21 -17.51 -17.95
C ILE A 541 57.91 -16.78 -19.27
N LEU A 542 57.53 -15.50 -19.24
CA LEU A 542 57.44 -14.69 -20.47
C LEU A 542 58.82 -14.29 -21.03
N ALA A 543 59.88 -14.32 -20.19
CA ALA A 543 61.25 -14.07 -20.64
C ALA A 543 61.89 -15.28 -21.37
N SER A 544 61.41 -16.51 -21.14
CA SER A 544 62.00 -17.72 -21.74
C SER A 544 61.40 -18.11 -23.10
N LEU A 545 60.23 -17.58 -23.46
CA LEU A 545 59.66 -17.71 -24.82
C LEU A 545 60.20 -16.66 -25.81
N GLY A 546 60.76 -15.53 -25.33
CA GLY A 546 61.44 -14.53 -26.15
C GLY A 546 62.86 -14.91 -26.62
N LEU A 547 63.44 -15.98 -26.08
CA LEU A 547 64.83 -16.41 -26.37
C LEU A 547 64.95 -17.64 -27.28
N LEU A 548 63.82 -18.29 -27.63
CA LEU A 548 63.78 -19.43 -28.57
C LEU A 548 63.25 -19.08 -29.99
N GLY A 549 62.79 -17.84 -30.22
CA GLY A 549 62.43 -17.32 -31.55
C GLY A 549 63.58 -16.62 -32.31
N GLY A 550 64.77 -16.51 -31.70
CA GLY A 550 65.93 -15.79 -32.25
C GLY A 550 66.94 -16.68 -32.97
N THR A 551 66.51 -17.60 -33.83
CA THR A 551 67.40 -18.21 -34.82
C THR A 551 66.96 -17.83 -36.22
N LEU A 552 67.94 -17.58 -37.11
CA LEU A 552 67.80 -17.50 -38.58
C LEU A 552 67.23 -16.21 -39.18
N LEU A 553 68.07 -15.19 -39.40
CA LEU A 553 68.12 -14.41 -40.66
C LEU A 553 69.23 -13.34 -40.63
N ARG A 554 70.45 -13.70 -41.04
CA ARG A 554 71.29 -12.83 -41.92
C ARG A 554 72.48 -13.58 -42.48
N ARG A 555 72.28 -14.10 -43.69
CA ARG A 555 73.35 -14.58 -44.59
C ARG A 555 73.92 -13.38 -45.35
N ARG A 556 75.25 -13.23 -45.28
CA ARG A 556 76.23 -12.75 -46.28
C ARG A 556 75.83 -11.66 -47.30
N LYS A 557 76.68 -10.62 -47.36
CA LYS A 557 77.21 -10.05 -48.62
C LYS A 557 78.65 -9.51 -48.44
N SER A 558 79.55 -9.97 -49.33
CA SER A 558 80.85 -9.44 -49.82
C SER A 558 81.87 -8.86 -48.81
N ASN A 559 83.17 -9.21 -48.83
CA ASN A 559 84.05 -9.75 -49.87
C ASN A 559 84.78 -11.01 -49.42
#